data_AF-A0A7Y0BEZ2-F1
#
_entry.id   AF-A0A7Y0BEZ2-F1
#
_cell.length_a   1.000
_cell.length_b   1.000
_cell.length_c   1.000
_cell.angle_alpha   90.00
_cell.angle_beta   90.00
_cell.angle_gamma   90.00
#
_symmetry.space_group_name_H-M   'P 1'
#
loop_
_entity.id
_entity.type
_entity.pdbx_description
1 polymer ?
#
loop_
_entity_poly.entity_id
_entity_poly.type
_entity_poly.pdbx_seq_one_letter_code
_entity_poly.pdbx_strand_id
1 'polypeptide(L)' 'LKAIEAHVKSGAEMVLYSVNAISGSTESQGEVTVRLQNSGRVVNGVGSDPDIVVASAKAYLSALNKLQSKADRVAAQG' A
#
# COMPACT_ATOMS: atom_id res chain seq x y z
N LEU A 1 -10.07 0.39 5.08
CA LEU A 1 -8.95 -0.57 5.16
C LEU A 1 -9.22 -1.74 6.11
N LYS A 2 -9.70 -1.52 7.34
CA LYS A 2 -10.08 -2.61 8.27
C LYS A 2 -11.07 -3.63 7.67
N ALA A 3 -12.01 -3.18 6.84
CA ALA A 3 -12.94 -4.09 6.14
C ALA A 3 -12.23 -5.04 5.15
N ILE A 4 -11.21 -4.54 4.44
CA ILE A 4 -10.38 -5.35 3.54
C ILE A 4 -9.65 -6.42 4.38
N GLU A 5 -9.03 -6.01 5.49
CA GLU A 5 -8.36 -6.96 6.39
C GLU A 5 -9.31 -7.97 7.03
N ALA A 6 -10.50 -7.55 7.47
CA ALA A 6 -11.49 -8.46 8.05
C ALA A 6 -11.92 -9.57 7.06
N HIS A 7 -11.88 -9.27 5.77
CA HIS A 7 -12.19 -10.24 4.71
C HIS A 7 -10.98 -11.09 4.33
N VAL A 8 -9.81 -10.47 4.09
CA VAL A 8 -8.59 -11.15 3.63
C VAL A 8 -7.91 -11.95 4.75
N LYS A 9 -8.07 -11.52 6.01
CA LYS A 9 -7.50 -12.13 7.21
C LYS A 9 -6.00 -12.38 7.07
N SER A 10 -5.27 -11.37 6.59
CA SER A 10 -3.84 -11.48 6.31
C SER A 10 -2.99 -11.53 7.59
N GLY A 11 -3.51 -11.02 8.71
CA GLY A 11 -2.76 -10.85 9.96
C GLY A 11 -1.70 -9.75 9.87
N ALA A 12 -1.74 -8.92 8.82
CA ALA A 12 -0.81 -7.81 8.65
C ALA A 12 -1.24 -6.61 9.49
N GLU A 13 -0.26 -6.03 10.20
CA GLU A 13 -0.42 -4.79 10.93
C GLU A 13 -0.08 -3.60 10.02
N MET A 14 -0.92 -2.58 10.02
CA MET A 14 -0.64 -1.34 9.32
C MET A 14 0.15 -0.39 10.22
N VAL A 15 1.42 -0.19 9.89
CA VAL A 15 2.35 0.60 10.70
C VAL A 15 2.51 2.04 10.20
N LEU A 16 2.15 2.31 8.94
CA LEU A 16 2.12 3.66 8.39
C LEU A 16 1.01 3.79 7.34
N TYR A 17 0.36 4.94 7.38
CA TYR A 17 -0.56 5.43 6.36
C TYR A 17 -0.21 6.90 6.10
N SER A 18 0.11 7.24 4.84
CA SER A 18 0.44 8.60 4.44
C SER A 18 -0.29 8.97 3.16
N VAL A 19 -0.83 10.18 3.13
CA VAL A 19 -1.48 10.77 1.96
C VAL A 19 -0.61 11.91 1.46
N ASN A 20 -0.26 11.86 0.18
CA ASN A 20 0.42 12.94 -0.52
C ASN A 20 -0.52 13.47 -1.61
N ALA A 21 -0.77 14.78 -1.61
CA ALA A 21 -1.48 15.43 -2.70
C ALA A 21 -0.48 15.70 -3.83
N ILE A 22 -0.77 15.20 -5.04
CA ILE A 22 -0.05 15.59 -6.24
C ILE A 22 -0.87 16.70 -6.90
N SER A 23 -0.54 17.95 -6.57
CA SER A 23 -1.13 19.14 -7.18
C SER A 23 -0.22 19.69 -8.28
N GLY A 24 -0.75 19.93 -9.48
CA GLY A 24 0.03 20.53 -10.58
C GLY A 24 -0.61 20.44 -11.97
N SER A 25 -1.63 19.59 -12.16
CA SER A 25 -2.42 19.48 -13.37
C SER A 25 -3.91 19.71 -13.06
N THR A 26 -4.72 19.91 -14.10
CA THR A 26 -6.19 20.10 -14.01
C THR A 26 -6.92 18.93 -13.32
N GLU A 27 -6.23 17.80 -13.11
CA GLU A 27 -6.75 16.61 -12.45
C GLU A 27 -5.83 16.24 -11.28
N SER A 28 -6.11 16.81 -10.11
CA SER A 28 -5.36 16.53 -8.88
C SER A 28 -5.50 15.05 -8.53
N GLN A 29 -4.39 14.33 -8.39
CA GLN A 29 -4.36 12.94 -7.93
C GLN A 29 -3.90 12.88 -6.48
N GLY A 30 -4.53 12.00 -5.69
CA GLY A 30 -4.05 11.63 -4.36
C GLY A 30 -3.18 10.39 -4.44
N GLU A 31 -1.94 10.48 -3.96
CA GLU A 31 -1.09 9.31 -3.74
C GLU A 31 -1.18 8.88 -2.28
N VAL A 32 -1.40 7.60 -2.04
CA VAL A 32 -1.42 6.99 -0.72
C VAL A 32 -0.31 5.97 -0.62
N THR A 33 0.47 6.07 0.46
CA THR A 33 1.45 5.06 0.85
C THR A 33 0.95 4.33 2.11
N VAL A 34 0.94 3.00 2.06
CA VAL A 34 0.63 2.12 3.18
C VAL A 34 1.85 1.26 3.47
N ARG A 35 2.27 1.19 4.73
CA ARG A 35 3.27 0.24 5.19
C ARG A 35 2.61 -0.85 6.02
N LEU A 36 2.82 -2.10 5.63
CA LEU A 36 2.34 -3.26 6.36
C LEU A 36 3.50 -4.07 6.92
N GLN A 37 3.29 -4.62 8.11
CA GLN A 37 4.19 -5.53 8.78
C GLN A 37 3.48 -6.86 9.06
N ASN A 38 4.13 -7.98 8.78
CA ASN A 38 3.68 -9.30 9.20
C ASN A 38 4.88 -10.23 9.37
N SER A 39 4.96 -10.95 10.50
CA SER A 39 5.97 -11.99 10.74
C SER A 39 7.41 -11.50 10.50
N GLY A 40 7.73 -10.30 10.98
CA GLY A 40 9.05 -9.70 10.81
C GLY A 40 9.35 -9.11 9.42
N ARG A 41 8.47 -9.28 8.43
CA ARG A 41 8.58 -8.64 7.11
C ARG A 41 7.82 -7.32 7.10
N VAL A 42 8.43 -6.30 6.49
CA VAL A 42 7.84 -4.97 6.31
C VAL A 42 7.88 -4.61 4.83
N VAL A 43 6.77 -4.15 4.28
CA VAL A 43 6.68 -3.71 2.88
C VAL A 43 5.87 -2.43 2.76
N ASN A 44 6.16 -1.66 1.70
CA ASN A 44 5.38 -0.48 1.33
C ASN A 44 4.52 -0.79 0.10
N GLY A 45 3.25 -0.45 0.15
CA GLY A 45 2.34 -0.37 -0.99
C GLY A 45 2.03 1.09 -1.30
N VAL A 46 1.86 1.39 -2.58
CA VAL A 46 1.50 2.73 -3.08
C VAL A 46 0.27 2.57 -3.96
N GLY A 47 -0.65 3.53 -3.85
CA GLY A 47 -1.84 3.64 -4.70
C GLY A 47 -2.09 5.09 -5.05
N SER A 48 -2.36 5.36 -6.32
CA SER A 48 -2.74 6.70 -6.81
C SER A 48 -4.14 6.64 -7.41
N ASP A 49 -4.96 7.63 -7.07
CA ASP A 49 -6.30 7.83 -7.60
C ASP A 49 -6.79 9.26 -7.31
N PRO A 50 -7.61 9.89 -8.16
CA PRO A 50 -8.30 11.14 -7.81
C PRO A 50 -9.15 11.01 -6.53
N ASP A 51 -9.72 9.82 -6.26
CA ASP A 51 -10.42 9.53 -5.01
C ASP A 51 -9.46 8.89 -3.99
N ILE A 52 -9.23 9.59 -2.88
CA ILE A 52 -8.30 9.13 -1.84
C ILE A 52 -8.70 7.81 -1.19
N VAL A 53 -10.00 7.47 -1.16
CA VAL A 53 -10.49 6.21 -0.61
C VAL A 53 -10.08 5.06 -1.54
N VAL A 54 -10.18 5.27 -2.85
CA VAL A 54 -9.75 4.31 -3.87
C VAL A 54 -8.23 4.17 -3.86
N ALA A 55 -7.49 5.27 -3.81
CA ALA A 55 -6.03 5.28 -3.67
C ALA A 55 -5.57 4.50 -2.43
N SER A 56 -6.27 4.69 -1.30
CA SER A 56 -6.01 3.97 -0.05
C SER A 56 -6.21 2.46 -0.18
N ALA A 57 -7.29 2.04 -0.84
CA ALA A 57 -7.56 0.62 -1.08
C ALA A 57 -6.48 0.00 -1.98
N LYS A 58 -6.11 0.70 -3.07
CA LYS A 58 -5.03 0.28 -3.98
C LYS A 58 -3.69 0.14 -3.25
N ALA A 59 -3.34 1.12 -2.41
CA ALA A 59 -2.09 1.10 -1.64
C ALA A 59 -2.04 -0.10 -0.66
N TYR A 60 -3.15 -0.37 0.04
CA TYR A 60 -3.24 -1.48 0.98
C TYR A 60 -3.13 -2.84 0.26
N LEU A 61 -3.86 -3.03 -0.84
CA LEU A 61 -3.78 -4.25 -1.65
C LEU A 61 -2.38 -4.46 -2.25
N SER A 62 -1.74 -3.38 -2.71
CA SER A 62 -0.35 -3.41 -3.20
C SER A 62 0.63 -3.89 -2.11
N ALA A 63 0.47 -3.42 -0.88
CA ALA A 63 1.27 -3.87 0.26
C ALA A 63 0.99 -5.34 0.62
N LEU A 64 -0.27 -5.77 0.64
CA LEU A 64 -0.65 -7.15 0.91
C LEU A 64 -0.06 -8.13 -0.12
N ASN A 65 -0.15 -7.80 -1.41
CA ASN A 65 0.42 -8.61 -2.48
C ASN A 65 1.94 -8.77 -2.30
N LYS A 66 2.64 -7.70 -1.89
CA LYS A 66 4.08 -7.75 -1.59
C LYS A 66 4.40 -8.58 -0.35
N LEU A 67 3.56 -8.56 0.69
CA LEU A 67 3.71 -9.43 1.86
C LEU A 67 3.51 -10.91 1.51
N GLN A 68 2.51 -11.22 0.70
CA GLN A 68 2.19 -12.60 0.31
C GLN A 68 3.11 -13.16 -0.76
N SER A 69 3.71 -12.30 -1.58
CA SER A 69 4.68 -12.72 -2.58
C SER A 69 5.90 -13.35 -1.89
N LYS A 70 6.22 -14.57 -2.33
CA LYS A 70 7.47 -15.27 -2.03
C LYS A 70 8.64 -14.77 -2.86
N ALA A 71 8.43 -13.78 -3.73
CA ALA A 71 9.49 -13.26 -4.58
C ALA A 71 10.67 -12.85 -3.72
N ASP A 72 11.77 -13.58 -3.90
CA ASP A 72 13.07 -13.24 -3.39
C ASP A 72 13.32 -11.77 -3.70
N ARG A 73 13.96 -11.07 -2.77
CA ARG A 73 14.50 -9.75 -3.05
C ARG A 73 15.29 -9.89 -4.35
N VAL A 74 14.78 -9.34 -5.45
CA VAL A 74 15.63 -8.98 -6.56
C VAL A 74 16.53 -7.91 -5.96
N ALA A 75 17.72 -8.33 -5.53
CA ALA A 75 18.77 -7.42 -5.13
C ALA A 75 18.85 -6.38 -6.24
N ALA A 76 18.75 -5.10 -5.88
CA ALA A 76 18.99 -4.03 -6.82
C ALA A 76 20.33 -4.35 -7.51
N GLN A 77 20.27 -4.66 -8.80
CA GLN A 77 21.47 -4.86 -9.59
C GLN A 77 22.13 -3.49 -9.70
N GLY A 78 23.15 -3.29 -8.87
CA GLY A 78 24.18 -2.28 -9.07
C GLY A 78 25.32 -2.87 -9.88
#